data_AF-Q5GA59-F1
#
_entry.id   AF-Q5GA59-F1
#
_cell.length_a   1.000
_cell.length_b   1.000
_cell.length_c   1.000
_cell.angle_alpha   90.00
_cell.angle_beta   90.00
_cell.angle_gamma   90.00
#
_symmetry.space_group_name_H-M   'P 1'
#
loop_
_entity.id
_entity.type
_entity.pdbx_description
1 polymer ?
#
loop_
_entity_poly.entity_id
_entity_poly.type
_entity_poly.pdbx_seq_one_letter_code
_entity_poly.pdbx_strand_id
1 'polypeptide(L)' 'LPVSRLVSLVGSKTQIPTQRYGRRPYGVGLLIAGYDDMGPHIFQTCPSANYFDCRAMSIGARSQSART' A
#
# COMPACT_ATOMS: atom_id res chain seq x y z
N LEU A 1 14.99 9.77 -1.50
CA LEU A 1 13.99 9.29 -2.48
C LEU A 1 12.62 9.52 -1.85
N PRO A 2 11.71 10.30 -2.44
CA PRO A 2 10.40 10.58 -1.84
C PRO A 2 9.63 9.29 -1.58
N VAL A 3 8.94 9.19 -0.45
CA VAL A 3 8.20 7.96 -0.07
C VAL A 3 7.11 7.66 -1.10
N SER A 4 6.48 8.70 -1.65
CA SER A 4 5.50 8.61 -2.74
C SER A 4 6.03 7.85 -3.96
N ARG A 5 7.31 8.04 -4.33
CA ARG A 5 7.92 7.36 -5.48
C ARG A 5 8.08 5.86 -5.23
N LEU A 6 8.41 5.46 -3.99
CA LEU A 6 8.45 4.06 -3.61
C LEU A 6 7.06 3.42 -3.70
N VAL A 7 6.04 4.11 -3.21
CA VAL A 7 4.64 3.63 -3.26
C VAL A 7 4.16 3.48 -4.69
N SER A 8 4.48 4.44 -5.58
CA SER A 8 4.15 4.33 -7.00
C SER A 8 4.83 3.12 -7.67
N LEU A 9 6.09 2.84 -7.35
CA LEU A 9 6.80 1.66 -7.88
C LEU A 9 6.15 0.35 -7.40
N VAL A 10 5.77 0.29 -6.12
CA VAL A 10 5.04 -0.86 -5.57
C VAL A 10 3.68 -1.01 -6.27
N GLY A 11 2.94 0.08 -6.44
CA GLY A 11 1.64 0.09 -7.14
C GLY A 11 1.75 -0.39 -8.59
N SER A 12 2.74 0.08 -9.34
CA SER A 12 2.96 -0.40 -10.72
C SER A 12 3.28 -1.90 -10.75
N LYS A 13 4.07 -2.39 -9.79
CA LYS A 13 4.40 -3.82 -9.70
C LYS A 13 3.19 -4.68 -9.33
N THR A 14 2.36 -4.22 -8.41
CA THR A 14 1.14 -4.94 -7.99
C THR A 14 0.03 -4.88 -9.03
N GLN A 15 0.02 -3.87 -9.90
CA GLN A 15 -0.98 -3.73 -10.97
C GLN A 15 -0.75 -4.67 -12.15
N ILE A 16 0.49 -5.04 -12.49
CA ILE A 16 0.76 -5.92 -13.65
C ILE A 16 0.04 -7.28 -13.52
N PRO A 17 0.07 -7.97 -12.36
CA PRO A 17 -0.65 -9.23 -12.18
C PRO A 17 -2.18 -9.12 -12.16
N THR A 18 -2.78 -7.93 -12.00
CA THR A 18 -4.25 -7.76 -12.00
C THR A 18 -4.81 -7.65 -13.42
N GLN A 19 -3.98 -7.24 -14.38
CA GLN A 19 -4.40 -6.99 -15.78
C GLN A 19 -3.96 -8.06 -16.76
N ARG A 20 -2.99 -8.91 -16.41
CA ARG A 20 -2.42 -9.93 -17.31
C ARG A 20 -2.80 -11.33 -16.90
N TYR A 21 -3.36 -12.09 -17.84
CA TYR A 21 -3.59 -13.52 -17.70
C TYR A 21 -2.27 -14.27 -17.43
N GLY A 22 -2.33 -15.36 -16.66
CA GLY A 22 -1.15 -16.18 -16.30
C GLY A 22 -0.33 -15.67 -15.11
N ARG A 23 -0.74 -14.55 -14.48
CA ARG A 23 -0.19 -14.09 -13.20
C ARG A 23 -1.28 -14.03 -12.14
N ARG A 24 -0.89 -14.20 -10.88
CA ARG A 24 -1.80 -14.10 -9.73
C ARG A 24 -1.59 -12.76 -9.02
N PRO A 25 -2.66 -11.99 -8.73
CA PRO A 25 -2.58 -10.83 -7.86
C PRO A 25 -1.93 -11.15 -6.51
N TYR A 26 -1.25 -10.16 -5.94
CA TYR A 26 -0.64 -10.30 -4.62
C TYR A 26 -1.74 -10.43 -3.56
N GLY A 27 -1.77 -11.54 -2.82
CA GLY A 27 -2.73 -11.78 -1.75
C GLY A 27 -2.40 -11.05 -0.44
N VAL A 28 -1.69 -9.92 -0.51
CA VAL A 28 -1.20 -9.17 0.65
C VAL A 28 -1.45 -7.68 0.45
N GLY A 29 -1.80 -6.99 1.53
CA GLY A 29 -1.73 -5.53 1.61
C GLY A 29 -0.47 -5.14 2.39
N LEU A 30 0.15 -4.01 2.03
CA LEU A 30 1.33 -3.50 2.73
C LEU A 30 0.97 -2.23 3.49
N LEU A 31 1.57 -2.07 4.67
CA LEU A 31 1.64 -0.80 5.37
C LEU A 31 3.06 -0.27 5.19
N ILE A 32 3.18 0.85 4.49
CA ILE A 32 4.45 1.47 4.14
C ILE A 32 4.57 2.74 4.98
N ALA A 33 5.49 2.75 5.94
CA ALA A 33 5.84 3.93 6.69
C ALA A 33 7.19 4.47 6.19
N GLY A 34 7.28 5.77 5.99
CA GLY A 34 8.50 6.43 5.57
C GLY A 34 8.59 7.84 6.13
N TYR A 35 9.79 8.40 6.08
CA TYR A 35 10.06 9.77 6.48
C TYR A 35 10.89 10.42 5.37
N ASP A 36 10.42 11.55 4.86
CA ASP A 36 11.16 12.36 3.89
C ASP A 36 11.15 13.84 4.31
N ASP A 37 11.65 14.72 3.44
CA ASP A 37 11.79 16.16 3.73
C ASP A 37 10.45 16.86 4.01
N MET A 38 9.32 16.25 3.59
CA MET A 38 7.96 16.74 3.87
C MET A 38 7.38 16.17 5.17
N GLY A 39 8.12 15.28 5.85
CA GLY A 39 7.78 14.72 7.15
C GLY A 39 7.42 13.22 7.11
N PRO A 40 6.66 12.73 8.11
CA PRO A 40 6.26 11.33 8.19
C PRO A 40 5.10 11.04 7.24
N HIS A 41 5.21 9.93 6.52
CA HIS A 41 4.21 9.44 5.58
C HIS A 41 3.84 7.99 5.88
N ILE A 42 2.54 7.68 5.89
CA ILE A 42 2.04 6.31 6.05
C ILE A 42 1.10 6.02 4.87
N PHE A 43 1.44 4.98 4.12
CA PHE A 43 0.65 4.50 2.99
C PHE A 43 0.16 3.08 3.24
N GLN A 44 -1.09 2.83 2.87
CA GLN A 44 -1.62 1.48 2.77
C GLN A 44 -1.73 1.09 1.31
N THR A 45 -1.23 -0.09 0.94
CA THR A 45 -1.49 -0.69 -0.37
C THR A 45 -2.45 -1.87 -0.26
N CYS A 46 -3.28 -2.03 -1.27
CA CYS A 46 -4.24 -3.13 -1.40
C CYS A 46 -3.82 -4.10 -2.51
N PRO A 47 -4.24 -5.38 -2.44
CA PRO A 47 -4.14 -6.37 -3.51
C PRO A 47 -4.65 -5.89 -4.88
N SER A 48 -5.59 -4.94 -4.89
CA SER A 48 -6.13 -4.29 -6.08
C SER A 48 -5.20 -3.24 -6.71
N ALA A 49 -3.96 -3.13 -6.23
CA ALA A 49 -2.97 -2.11 -6.56
C ALA A 49 -3.35 -0.66 -6.19
N ASN A 50 -4.47 -0.48 -5.48
CA ASN A 50 -4.80 0.81 -4.89
C ASN A 50 -3.86 1.11 -3.72
N TYR A 51 -3.51 2.38 -3.56
CA TYR A 51 -2.80 2.86 -2.39
C TYR A 51 -3.47 4.12 -1.83
N PHE A 52 -3.40 4.28 -0.52
CA PHE A 52 -4.02 5.36 0.23
C PHE A 52 -2.99 6.01 1.15
N ASP A 53 -2.94 7.34 1.17
CA ASP A 53 -2.21 8.10 2.19
C ASP A 53 -3.08 8.21 3.44
N CYS A 54 -2.52 7.88 4.59
CA CYS A 54 -3.25 7.75 5.85
C CYS A 54 -2.44 8.37 6.98
N ARG A 55 -3.11 9.00 7.95
CA ARG A 55 -2.45 9.42 9.20
C ARG A 55 -2.22 8.24 10.14
N ALA A 56 -3.15 7.29 10.13
CA ALA A 56 -3.08 6.04 10.87
C ALA A 56 -3.87 4.99 10.09
N MET A 57 -3.38 3.75 10.09
CA MET A 57 -4.06 2.64 9.44
C MET A 57 -3.69 1.32 10.10
N SER A 58 -4.65 0.39 10.15
CA SER A 58 -4.45 -0.98 10.61
C SER A 58 -4.90 -1.96 9.52
N ILE A 59 -4.17 -3.06 9.37
CA ILE A 59 -4.44 -4.09 8.36
C ILE A 59 -4.58 -5.47 9.03
N GLY A 60 -5.25 -6.40 8.35
CA GLY A 60 -5.43 -7.78 8.84
C GLY A 60 -6.73 -8.01 9.60
N ALA A 61 -6.82 -9.18 10.25
CA ALA A 61 -8.01 -9.62 10.97
C ALA A 61 -8.30 -8.71 12.16
N ARG A 62 -9.59 -8.38 12.37
CA ARG A 62 -10.07 -7.49 13.45
C ARG A 62 -9.48 -6.07 13.43
N SER A 63 -8.87 -5.64 12.33
CA SER A 63 -8.36 -4.28 12.13
C SER A 63 -9.41 -3.18 12.31
N GLN A 64 -10.70 -3.50 12.13
CA GLN A 64 -11.79 -2.56 12.41
C GLN A 64 -11.73 -2.03 13.84
N SER A 65 -11.48 -2.88 14.84
CA SER A 65 -11.40 -2.46 16.25
C SER A 65 -10.24 -1.51 16.54
N ALA A 66 -9.17 -1.58 15.74
CA ALA A 66 -8.02 -0.69 15.87
C ALA A 66 -8.19 0.62 15.06
N ARG A 67 -9.28 0.75 14.28
CA ARG A 67 -9.66 1.95 13.54
C ARG A 67 -10.80 2.73 14.20
N THR A 68 -11.46 2.15 15.21
CA THR A 68 -12.47 2.79 16.04
C THR A 68 -11.79 3.55 17.17
#